data_AF-A0AAX4HJJ5-F1
#
_entry.id   AF-A0AAX4HJJ5-F1
#
_cell.length_a   1.000
_cell.length_b   1.000
_cell.length_c   1.000
_cell.angle_alpha   90.00
_cell.angle_beta   90.00
_cell.angle_gamma   90.00
#
_symmetry.space_group_name_H-M   'P 1'
#
loop_
_entity.id
_entity.type
_entity.pdbx_description
1 polymer ?
#
loop_
_entity_poly.entity_id
_entity_poly.type
_entity_poly.pdbx_seq_one_letter_code
_entity_poly.pdbx_strand_id
1 'polypeptide(L)' 'MNVRNLENFQEALVCQYRDLIHEAILESETDHKTRMDLGKLNAKLRVICKAAQYDGLSEDVLSQLIDEAIPAPKAA' A
#
# COMPACT_ATOMS: atom_id res chain seq x y z
N MET A 1 -6.00 22.48 19.04
CA MET A 1 -6.23 21.18 18.37
C MET A 1 -5.63 20.09 19.25
N ASN A 2 -6.39 19.03 19.55
CA ASN A 2 -5.98 17.96 20.45
C ASN A 2 -4.99 17.02 19.73
N VAL A 3 -3.76 16.89 20.22
CA VAL A 3 -2.68 16.08 19.61
C VAL A 3 -3.13 14.62 19.38
N ARG A 4 -3.89 14.04 20.32
CA ARG A 4 -4.44 12.68 20.21
C ARG A 4 -5.38 12.47 19.01
N ASN A 5 -6.10 13.51 18.58
CA ASN A 5 -7.00 13.38 17.42
C ASN A 5 -6.21 13.35 16.11
N LEU A 6 -5.04 14.00 16.06
CA LEU A 6 -4.18 14.00 14.88
C LEU A 6 -3.45 12.66 14.75
N GLU A 7 -2.94 12.12 15.86
CA GLU A 7 -2.29 10.81 15.92
C GLU A 7 -3.25 9.70 15.47
N ASN A 8 -4.48 9.68 16.01
CA ASN A 8 -5.52 8.73 15.61
C ASN A 8 -5.90 8.86 14.13
N PHE A 9 -5.90 10.10 13.59
CA PHE A 9 -6.19 10.34 12.18
C PHE A 9 -5.06 9.81 11.28
N GLN A 10 -3.81 10.06 11.64
CA GLN A 10 -2.66 9.55 10.89
C GLN A 10 -2.61 8.01 10.92
N GLU A 11 -2.88 7.39 12.06
CA GLU A 11 -2.95 5.93 12.17
C GLU A 11 -4.07 5.35 11.29
N ALA A 12 -5.27 5.95 11.33
CA ALA A 12 -6.38 5.53 10.48
C ALA A 12 -6.05 5.67 8.99
N LEU A 13 -5.36 6.75 8.60
CA LEU A 13 -4.95 7.00 7.23
C LEU A 13 -3.92 5.96 6.76
N VAL A 14 -2.94 5.62 7.61
CA VAL A 14 -1.96 4.55 7.35
C VAL A 14 -2.65 3.20 7.16
N CYS A 15 -3.64 2.87 8.00
CA CYS A 15 -4.42 1.64 7.86
C CYS A 15 -5.18 1.60 6.53
N GLN A 16 -5.82 2.70 6.11
CA GLN A 16 -6.51 2.76 4.82
C GLN A 16 -5.56 2.52 3.65
N TYR A 17 -4.38 3.15 3.66
CA TYR A 17 -3.40 2.96 2.60
C TYR A 17 -2.80 1.55 2.59
N ARG A 18 -2.63 0.92 3.75
CA ARG A 18 -2.26 -0.50 3.86
C ARG A 18 -3.28 -1.40 3.17
N ASP A 19 -4.57 -1.19 3.45
CA ASP A 19 -5.65 -1.99 2.86
C ASP A 19 -5.71 -1.81 1.33
N LEU A 20 -5.59 -0.56 0.85
CA LEU A 20 -5.54 -0.27 -0.59
C LEU A 20 -4.35 -0.95 -1.30
N ILE A 21 -3.19 -1.02 -0.65
CA ILE A 21 -2.01 -1.72 -1.18
C ILE A 21 -2.28 -3.22 -1.26
N HIS A 22 -2.86 -3.83 -0.22
CA HIS A 22 -3.23 -5.25 -0.24
C HIS A 22 -4.26 -5.55 -1.34
N GLU A 23 -5.28 -4.72 -1.49
CA GLU A 23 -6.27 -4.86 -2.57
C GLU A 23 -5.60 -4.76 -3.95
N ALA A 24 -4.66 -3.83 -4.13
CA ALA A 24 -3.92 -3.70 -5.38
C ALA A 24 -3.09 -4.95 -5.70
N ILE A 25 -2.49 -5.58 -4.69
CA ILE A 25 -1.77 -6.86 -4.85
C ILE A 25 -2.74 -7.96 -5.23
N LEU A 26 -3.83 -8.16 -4.48
CA LEU A 26 -4.84 -9.19 -4.74
C LEU A 26 -5.47 -9.06 -6.12
N GLU A 27 -5.82 -7.85 -6.55
CA GLU A 27 -6.34 -7.61 -7.89
C GLU A 27 -5.32 -7.85 -9.00
N SER A 28 -4.03 -7.79 -8.68
CA SER A 28 -2.94 -8.04 -9.61
C SER A 28 -2.50 -9.51 -9.62
N GLU A 29 -3.00 -10.33 -8.68
CA GLU A 29 -2.93 -11.78 -8.79
C GLU A 29 -3.82 -12.25 -9.96
N THR A 30 -3.27 -13.11 -10.81
CA THR A 30 -4.05 -13.80 -11.86
C THR A 30 -5.01 -14.83 -11.24
N ASP A 31 -6.03 -15.27 -12.00
CA ASP A 31 -7.14 -16.15 -11.56
C ASP A 31 -6.75 -17.42 -10.78
N HIS A 32 -5.48 -17.83 -10.78
CA HIS A 32 -4.96 -18.97 -10.04
C HIS A 32 -3.88 -18.63 -9.00
N LYS A 33 -3.63 -17.35 -8.70
CA LYS A 33 -2.58 -16.87 -7.78
C LYS A 33 -1.17 -17.37 -8.11
N THR A 34 -0.96 -17.89 -9.32
CA THR A 34 0.32 -18.47 -9.76
C THR A 34 1.23 -17.42 -10.37
N ARG A 35 0.68 -16.29 -10.83
CA ARG A 35 1.42 -15.17 -11.42
C ARG A 35 0.83 -13.85 -10.98
N MET A 36 1.69 -12.89 -10.69
CA MET A 36 1.32 -11.51 -10.43
C MET A 36 1.57 -10.68 -11.70
N ASP A 37 0.56 -9.94 -12.14
CA ASP A 37 0.70 -8.94 -13.20
C ASP A 37 1.40 -7.71 -12.62
N LEU A 38 2.73 -7.68 -12.73
CA LEU A 38 3.55 -6.58 -12.25
C LEU A 38 3.25 -5.26 -12.98
N GLY A 39 2.74 -5.30 -14.22
CA GLY A 39 2.34 -4.10 -14.95
C GLY A 39 1.10 -3.47 -14.33
N LYS A 40 0.07 -4.28 -14.07
CA LYS A 40 -1.16 -3.87 -13.38
C LYS A 40 -0.87 -3.41 -11.95
N LEU A 41 -0.05 -4.15 -11.20
CA LEU A 41 0.34 -3.79 -9.84
C LEU A 41 1.06 -2.44 -9.81
N ASN A 42 2.08 -2.25 -10.65
CA ASN A 42 2.83 -1.00 -10.71
C ASN A 42 1.95 0.20 -11.08
N ALA A 43 1.00 0.01 -12.00
CA ALA A 43 0.05 1.06 -12.35
C ALA A 43 -0.84 1.46 -11.15
N LYS A 44 -1.35 0.48 -10.40
CA LYS A 44 -2.17 0.71 -9.20
C LYS A 44 -1.36 1.36 -8.08
N LEU A 45 -0.17 0.84 -7.76
CA LEU A 45 0.70 1.40 -6.73
C LEU A 45 1.06 2.86 -7.04
N ARG A 46 1.32 3.22 -8.30
CA ARG A 46 1.56 4.62 -8.69
C ARG A 46 0.39 5.55 -8.38
N VAL A 47 -0.84 5.08 -8.54
CA VAL A 47 -2.03 5.88 -8.21
C VAL A 47 -2.16 6.03 -6.70
N ILE A 48 -1.97 4.93 -5.96
CA ILE A 48 -2.02 4.92 -4.50
C ILE A 48 -0.96 5.84 -3.90
N CYS A 49 0.29 5.76 -4.35
CA CYS A 49 1.38 6.62 -3.88
C CYS A 49 1.09 8.09 -4.13
N LYS A 50 0.53 8.44 -5.31
CA LYS A 50 0.15 9.82 -5.60
C LYS A 50 -0.96 10.31 -4.66
N ALA A 51 -2.00 9.52 -4.45
CA ALA A 51 -3.09 9.88 -3.53
C ALA A 51 -2.57 10.09 -2.10
N ALA A 52 -1.71 9.18 -1.63
CA ALA A 52 -1.13 9.26 -0.30
C ALA A 52 -0.23 10.50 -0.12
N GLN A 53 0.54 10.88 -1.14
CA GLN A 53 1.30 12.13 -1.13
C GLN A 53 0.39 13.36 -1.04
N TYR A 54 -0.76 13.37 -1.72
CA TYR A 54 -1.75 14.46 -1.60
C TYR A 54 -2.37 14.53 -0.19
N ASP A 55 -2.58 13.38 0.45
CA ASP A 55 -3.12 13.30 1.82
C ASP A 55 -2.06 13.58 2.90
N GLY A 56 -0.80 13.77 2.51
CA GLY A 56 0.30 14.11 3.41
C GLY A 56 1.01 12.92 4.06
N LEU A 57 0.86 11.70 3.52
CA LEU A 57 1.70 10.57 3.91
C LEU A 57 3.11 10.72 3.35
N SER A 58 4.11 10.39 4.17
CA SER A 58 5.50 10.31 3.72
C SER A 58 5.69 9.16 2.73
N GLU A 59 6.55 9.38 1.74
CA GLU A 59 6.99 8.35 0.81
C GLU A 59 7.64 7.17 1.55
N ASP A 60 8.39 7.43 2.63
CA ASP A 60 9.02 6.38 3.44
C ASP A 60 7.99 5.42 4.07
N VAL A 61 6.88 5.98 4.55
CA VAL A 61 5.78 5.20 5.14
C VAL A 61 5.12 4.33 4.07
N LEU A 62 4.92 4.87 2.87
CA LEU A 62 4.35 4.13 1.75
C LEU A 62 5.27 3.02 1.27
N SER A 63 6.57 3.30 1.13
CA SER A 63 7.58 2.30 0.79
C SER A 63 7.57 1.16 1.79
N GLN A 64 7.53 1.46 3.09
CA GLN A 64 7.44 0.44 4.14
C GLN A 64 6.16 -0.40 4.00
N LEU A 65 5.00 0.23 3.77
CA LEU A 65 3.74 -0.48 3.59
C LEU A 65 3.77 -1.42 2.37
N ILE A 66 4.41 -0.99 1.28
CA ILE A 66 4.58 -1.80 0.07
C ILE A 66 5.52 -2.99 0.35
N ASP A 67 6.64 -2.74 1.02
CA ASP A 67 7.62 -3.78 1.36
C ASP A 67 7.04 -4.82 2.34
N GLU A 68 6.18 -4.39 3.28
CA GLU A 68 5.45 -5.29 4.18
C GLU A 68 4.39 -6.13 3.44
N ALA A 69 3.77 -5.55 2.41
CA ALA A 69 2.66 -6.17 1.69
C ALA A 69 3.12 -7.13 0.58
N ILE A 70 4.27 -6.87 -0.05
CA ILE A 70 4.83 -7.77 -1.06
C ILE A 70 5.51 -8.93 -0.34
N PRO A 71 5.00 -10.17 -0.46
CA PRO A 71 5.63 -11.31 0.19
C PRO A 71 7.06 -11.46 -0.34
N ALA A 72 8.05 -11.39 0.54
CA ALA A 72 9.44 -11.66 0.19
C ALA A 72 9.50 -13.02 -0.53
N PRO A 73 10.25 -13.14 -1.65
CA PRO A 73 10.42 -14.42 -2.29
C PRO A 73 10.95 -15.39 -1.25
N LYS A 74 10.20 -16.47 -0.97
CA LYS A 74 10.70 -17.59 -0.15
C LYS A 74 12.06 -17.96 -0.74
N ALA A 75 13.12 -17.74 0.02
CA ALA A 75 14.44 -18.23 -0.34
C ALA A 75 14.30 -19.73 -0.64
N ALA A 76 14.56 -20.08 -1.89
CA ALA A 76 14.52 -21.46 -2.39
C ALA A 76 15.71 -22.26 -1.85
#